data_AF-C6X8Y5-F1
#
_entry.id   AF-C6X8Y5-F1
#
_cell.length_a   1.000
_cell.length_b   1.000
_cell.length_c   1.000
_cell.angle_alpha   90.00
_cell.angle_beta   90.00
_cell.angle_gamma   90.00
#
_symmetry.space_group_name_H-M   'P 1'
#
loop_
_entity.id
_entity.type
_entity.pdbx_description
1 polymer ?
#
loop_
_entity_poly.entity_id
_entity_poly.type
_entity_poly.pdbx_seq_one_letter_code
_entity_poly.pdbx_strand_id
1 'polypeptide(L)'
;MLPVLMITMHHFFSRWLLALLLAAALPALAEPCDAVLQRWQTQENAVLAELAPVFQQGRKDGTIQVELRSLPDCATELRLQLPAADLEQTRQYLEQNPAKRILMSAQGYAIPDQTESVVTIAANDAHPADLKALNQGLEFMYQLLTQLRAHIPDGQQNQQAWPLALQQSQLHACRQGWQATDLTSACQCRLQHLSASIPPRQMALIIYLQKQPYATATGALSTFNTLQQSILHSCQLQPR
;
A
#
# COMPACT_ATOMS: atom_id res chain seq x y z
N MET A 1 -62.37 -9.06 68.65
CA MET A 1 -61.93 -7.65 68.59
C MET A 1 -60.69 -7.58 67.71
N LEU A 2 -60.64 -6.63 66.77
CA LEU A 2 -59.60 -6.34 65.74
C LEU A 2 -58.14 -6.34 66.27
N PRO A 3 -57.08 -6.17 65.42
CA PRO A 3 -56.81 -6.48 64.00
C PRO A 3 -55.44 -7.25 63.88
N VAL A 4 -54.85 -7.57 62.72
CA VAL A 4 -53.94 -6.72 61.92
C VAL A 4 -53.54 -7.52 60.68
N LEU A 5 -53.88 -6.98 59.51
CA LEU A 5 -53.35 -7.40 58.21
C LEU A 5 -52.77 -6.14 57.59
N MET A 6 -51.45 -5.94 57.68
CA MET A 6 -50.77 -4.92 56.88
C MET A 6 -49.24 -5.04 56.92
N ILE A 7 -48.67 -4.95 55.72
CA ILE A 7 -47.31 -4.46 55.39
C ILE A 7 -46.19 -5.51 55.41
N THR A 8 -45.94 -6.11 54.23
CA THR A 8 -44.60 -6.52 53.77
C THR A 8 -44.45 -6.30 52.26
N MET A 9 -44.41 -5.04 51.82
CA MET A 9 -44.00 -4.67 50.45
C MET A 9 -43.17 -3.37 50.46
N HIS A 10 -42.08 -3.30 51.23
CA HIS A 10 -41.23 -2.08 51.24
C HIS A 10 -39.71 -2.33 51.23
N HIS A 11 -39.23 -3.57 51.06
CA HIS A 11 -37.78 -3.84 51.12
C HIS A 11 -37.11 -4.27 49.81
N PHE A 12 -37.85 -4.45 48.71
CA PHE A 12 -37.24 -4.89 47.44
C PHE A 12 -36.83 -3.76 46.48
N PHE A 13 -37.37 -2.54 46.64
CA PHE A 13 -37.11 -1.44 45.68
C PHE A 13 -35.88 -0.57 46.00
N SER A 14 -35.32 -0.64 47.21
CA SER A 14 -34.26 0.30 47.64
C SER A 14 -32.84 -0.12 47.24
N ARG A 15 -32.58 -1.42 47.02
CA ARG A 15 -31.22 -1.91 46.71
C ARG A 15 -30.84 -1.82 45.23
N TRP A 16 -31.82 -1.71 44.32
CA TRP A 16 -31.56 -1.61 42.88
C TRP A 16 -31.30 -0.18 42.41
N LEU A 17 -31.82 0.83 43.10
CA LEU A 17 -31.59 2.25 42.76
C LEU A 17 -30.19 2.75 43.14
N LEU A 18 -29.55 2.17 44.15
CA LEU A 18 -28.17 2.52 44.55
C LEU A 18 -27.09 1.89 43.67
N ALA A 19 -27.37 0.76 43.01
CA ALA A 19 -26.44 0.14 42.07
C ALA A 19 -26.40 0.84 40.69
N LEU A 20 -27.49 1.51 40.30
CA LEU A 20 -27.60 2.23 39.03
C LEU A 20 -26.99 3.64 39.05
N LEU A 21 -26.82 4.26 40.23
CA LEU A 21 -26.22 5.59 40.37
C LEU A 21 -24.68 5.59 40.47
N LEU A 22 -24.05 4.44 40.72
CA LEU A 22 -22.59 4.31 40.78
C LEU A 22 -21.93 3.93 39.44
N ALA A 23 -22.70 3.54 38.43
CA ALA A 23 -22.19 3.27 37.09
C ALA A 23 -22.10 4.53 36.20
N ALA A 24 -22.67 5.66 36.63
CA ALA A 24 -22.78 6.89 35.82
C ALA A 24 -21.63 7.90 36.03
N ALA A 25 -20.62 7.57 36.83
CA ALA A 25 -19.53 8.49 37.19
C ALA A 25 -18.13 7.88 37.01
N LEU A 26 -17.98 6.92 36.08
CA LEU A 26 -16.64 6.66 35.55
C LEU A 26 -16.32 7.83 34.62
N PRO A 27 -15.33 8.69 34.93
CA PRO A 27 -14.82 9.61 33.92
C PRO A 27 -14.43 8.75 32.73
N ALA A 28 -14.85 9.12 31.52
CA ALA A 28 -14.27 8.56 30.31
C ALA A 28 -12.75 8.74 30.47
N LEU A 29 -12.05 7.64 30.76
CA LEU A 29 -10.60 7.68 30.94
C LEU A 29 -10.06 8.16 29.61
N ALA A 30 -9.56 9.40 29.59
CA ALA A 30 -8.84 9.92 28.45
C ALA A 30 -7.76 8.89 28.11
N GLU A 31 -7.76 8.42 26.87
CA GLU A 31 -6.79 7.46 26.39
C GLU A 31 -5.38 8.03 26.64
N PRO A 32 -4.45 7.27 27.25
CA PRO A 32 -3.10 7.77 27.48
C PRO A 32 -2.45 8.12 26.13
N CYS A 33 -1.66 9.20 26.06
CA CYS A 33 -1.07 9.66 24.79
C CYS A 33 -0.29 8.55 24.06
N ASP A 34 0.35 7.63 24.81
CA ASP A 34 1.06 6.48 24.25
C ASP A 34 0.13 5.51 23.51
N ALA A 35 -1.09 5.30 24.01
CA ALA A 35 -2.09 4.46 23.34
C ALA A 35 -2.61 5.14 22.07
N VAL A 36 -2.81 6.47 22.10
CA VAL A 36 -3.13 7.26 20.91
C VAL A 36 -2.05 7.11 19.84
N LEU A 37 -0.77 7.25 20.20
CA LEU A 37 0.35 7.07 19.29
C LEU A 37 0.44 5.65 18.73
N GLN A 38 0.31 4.63 19.58
CA GLN A 38 0.33 3.21 19.17
C GLN A 38 -0.81 2.88 18.19
N ARG A 39 -2.00 3.42 18.42
CA ARG A 39 -3.14 3.29 17.51
C ARG A 39 -2.80 3.85 16.13
N TRP A 40 -2.27 5.08 16.07
CA TRP A 40 -1.89 5.71 14.81
C TRP A 40 -0.76 4.98 14.11
N GLN A 41 0.27 4.53 14.84
CA GLN A 41 1.34 3.71 14.29
C GLN A 41 0.80 2.43 13.65
N THR A 42 -0.15 1.76 14.30
CA THR A 42 -0.74 0.53 13.76
C THR A 42 -1.56 0.82 12.51
N GLN A 43 -2.46 1.81 12.56
CA GLN A 43 -3.35 2.15 11.47
C GLN A 43 -2.57 2.65 10.24
N GLU A 44 -1.65 3.59 10.45
CA GLU A 44 -0.89 4.17 9.36
C GLU A 44 0.08 3.17 8.74
N ASN A 45 0.76 2.33 9.54
CA ASN A 45 1.60 1.29 8.96
C ASN A 45 0.81 0.28 8.12
N ALA A 46 -0.45 0.00 8.48
CA ALA A 46 -1.32 -0.85 7.67
C ALA A 46 -1.67 -0.18 6.32
N VAL A 47 -2.03 1.11 6.32
CA VAL A 47 -2.29 1.87 5.09
C VAL A 47 -1.04 1.92 4.21
N LEU A 48 0.10 2.28 4.80
CA LEU A 48 1.36 2.40 4.08
C LEU A 48 1.91 1.05 3.58
N ALA A 49 1.50 -0.09 4.17
CA ALA A 49 1.88 -1.42 3.71
C ALA A 49 1.16 -1.83 2.40
N GLU A 50 -0.02 -1.27 2.15
CA GLU A 50 -0.80 -1.53 0.93
C GLU A 50 -0.34 -0.67 -0.26
N LEU A 51 0.49 0.34 -0.04
CA LEU A 51 1.04 1.17 -1.10
C LEU A 51 1.90 0.36 -2.10
N ALA A 52 1.92 0.85 -3.34
CA ALA A 52 2.49 0.14 -4.48
C ALA A 52 3.98 -0.25 -4.27
N PRO A 53 4.48 -1.28 -4.98
CA PRO A 53 5.78 -1.89 -4.67
C PRO A 53 6.97 -0.93 -4.70
N VAL A 54 6.94 0.14 -5.51
CA VAL A 54 8.00 1.15 -5.52
C VAL A 54 8.13 1.83 -4.15
N PHE A 55 7.02 2.13 -3.47
CA PHE A 55 7.04 2.66 -2.10
C PHE A 55 7.67 1.66 -1.13
N GLN A 56 7.26 0.40 -1.21
CA GLN A 56 7.82 -0.65 -0.35
C GLN A 56 9.32 -0.87 -0.57
N GLN A 57 9.78 -0.77 -1.81
CA GLN A 57 11.21 -0.83 -2.14
C GLN A 57 11.95 0.37 -1.53
N GLY A 58 11.41 1.59 -1.68
CA GLY A 58 12.02 2.79 -1.11
C GLY A 58 12.11 2.75 0.43
N ARG A 59 11.10 2.19 1.11
CA ARG A 59 11.15 1.95 2.57
C ARG A 59 12.23 0.93 2.95
N LYS A 60 12.32 -0.19 2.22
CA LYS A 60 13.35 -1.22 2.47
C LYS A 60 14.77 -0.68 2.25
N ASP A 61 14.92 0.25 1.32
CA ASP A 61 16.20 0.89 1.00
C ASP A 61 16.53 2.06 1.95
N GLY A 62 15.61 2.45 2.85
CA GLY A 62 15.77 3.60 3.74
C GLY A 62 15.66 4.97 3.05
N THR A 63 15.33 4.99 1.76
CA THR A 63 15.13 6.22 0.96
C THR A 63 13.78 6.88 1.24
N ILE A 64 12.80 6.10 1.72
CA ILE A 64 11.53 6.59 2.26
C ILE A 64 11.54 6.32 3.76
N GLN A 65 11.30 7.35 4.56
CA GLN A 65 11.27 7.24 6.02
C GLN A 65 9.95 7.79 6.54
N VAL A 66 9.39 7.09 7.52
CA VAL A 66 8.11 7.44 8.15
C VAL A 66 8.35 7.42 9.65
N GLU A 67 8.09 8.54 10.30
CA GLU A 67 8.18 8.69 11.75
C GLU A 67 6.83 9.17 12.27
N LEU A 68 6.35 8.56 13.36
CA LEU A 68 5.22 9.05 14.11
C LEU A 68 5.69 9.32 15.54
N ARG A 69 5.41 10.53 16.04
CA ARG A 69 5.78 10.96 17.39
C ARG A 69 4.60 11.63 18.10
N SER A 70 4.54 11.47 19.41
CA SER A 70 3.53 12.15 20.23
C SER A 70 3.91 13.60 20.49
N LEU A 71 2.90 14.48 20.51
CA LEU A 71 2.99 15.90 20.85
C LEU A 71 2.40 16.16 22.25
N PRO A 72 2.68 17.33 22.87
CA PRO A 72 2.29 17.62 24.26
C PRO A 72 0.78 17.56 24.58
N ASP A 73 -0.08 17.70 23.58
CA ASP A 73 -1.54 17.65 23.65
C ASP A 73 -2.12 16.25 23.33
N CYS A 74 -1.29 15.21 23.40
CA CYS A 74 -1.55 13.87 22.89
C CYS A 74 -1.85 13.82 21.37
N ALA A 75 -1.64 14.91 20.61
CA ALA A 75 -1.66 14.81 19.16
C ALA A 75 -0.48 13.95 18.68
N THR A 76 -0.58 13.46 17.45
CA THR A 76 0.47 12.70 16.79
C THR A 76 0.98 13.47 15.60
N GLU A 77 2.29 13.69 15.51
CA GLU A 77 2.93 14.19 14.29
C GLU A 77 3.40 13.00 13.46
N LEU A 78 2.95 12.92 12.22
CA LEU A 78 3.53 12.08 11.20
C LEU A 78 4.51 12.91 10.37
N ARG A 79 5.71 12.38 10.19
CA ARG A 79 6.73 12.92 9.30
C ARG A 79 7.11 11.89 8.25
N LEU A 80 7.02 12.29 6.99
CA LEU A 80 7.35 11.47 5.85
C LEU A 80 8.47 12.12 5.05
N GLN A 81 9.54 11.37 4.85
CA GLN A 81 10.63 11.72 3.95
C GLN A 81 10.50 10.93 2.65
N LEU A 82 10.50 11.63 1.52
CA LEU A 82 10.39 11.09 0.17
C LEU A 82 11.66 11.37 -0.65
N PRO A 83 12.05 10.47 -1.57
CA PRO A 83 13.14 10.72 -2.50
C PRO A 83 12.80 11.86 -3.48
N ALA A 84 13.70 12.82 -3.65
CA ALA A 84 13.51 13.90 -4.63
C ALA A 84 13.33 13.37 -6.07
N ALA A 85 14.01 12.28 -6.41
CA ALA A 85 13.90 11.63 -7.72
C ALA A 85 12.49 11.10 -8.01
N ASP A 86 11.77 10.63 -6.98
CA ASP A 86 10.40 10.11 -7.11
C ASP A 86 9.41 11.25 -7.40
N LEU A 87 9.59 12.39 -6.70
CA LEU A 87 8.81 13.61 -6.93
C LEU A 87 9.06 14.17 -8.34
N GLU A 88 10.33 14.26 -8.74
CA GLU A 88 10.72 14.84 -10.03
C GLU A 88 10.23 13.99 -11.20
N GLN A 89 10.43 12.66 -11.14
CA GLN A 89 9.92 11.75 -12.17
C GLN A 89 8.39 11.85 -12.32
N THR A 90 7.68 11.96 -11.21
CA THR A 90 6.22 12.12 -11.20
C THR A 90 5.81 13.45 -11.83
N ARG A 91 6.45 14.56 -11.44
CA ARG A 91 6.18 15.89 -11.98
C ARG A 91 6.41 15.93 -13.48
N GLN A 92 7.59 15.48 -13.94
CA GLN A 92 7.95 15.45 -15.34
C GLN A 92 6.92 14.67 -16.18
N TYR A 93 6.46 13.52 -15.68
CA TYR A 93 5.43 12.74 -16.36
C TYR A 93 4.10 13.49 -16.45
N LEU A 94 3.66 14.13 -15.37
CA LEU A 94 2.39 14.87 -15.32
C LEU A 94 2.42 16.15 -16.18
N GLU A 95 3.58 16.79 -16.32
CA GLU A 95 3.78 17.91 -17.23
C GLU A 95 3.67 17.49 -18.70
N GLN A 96 4.21 16.33 -19.05
CA GLN A 96 4.05 15.73 -20.38
C GLN A 96 2.62 15.23 -20.63
N ASN A 97 1.83 15.01 -19.58
CA ASN A 97 0.48 14.46 -19.65
C ASN A 97 -0.54 15.39 -18.93
N PRO A 98 -0.77 16.63 -19.42
CA PRO A 98 -1.54 17.64 -18.70
C PRO A 98 -2.99 17.23 -18.43
N ALA A 99 -3.59 16.41 -19.30
CA ALA A 99 -4.94 15.87 -19.08
C ALA A 99 -5.02 14.98 -17.84
N LYS A 100 -3.99 14.16 -17.58
CA LYS A 100 -3.93 13.32 -16.37
C LYS A 100 -3.78 14.19 -15.13
N ARG A 101 -2.92 15.21 -15.18
CA ARG A 101 -2.76 16.18 -14.09
C ARG A 101 -4.07 16.88 -13.73
N ILE A 102 -4.82 17.37 -14.74
CA ILE A 102 -6.12 18.02 -14.53
C ILE A 102 -7.12 17.04 -13.89
N LEU A 103 -7.25 15.85 -14.45
CA LEU A 103 -8.18 14.82 -13.95
C LEU A 103 -7.88 14.42 -12.50
N MET A 104 -6.60 14.35 -12.12
CA MET A 104 -6.21 14.08 -10.73
C MET A 104 -6.59 15.22 -9.79
N SER A 105 -6.25 16.46 -10.17
CA SER A 105 -6.54 17.63 -9.35
C SER A 105 -8.05 17.81 -9.14
N ALA A 106 -8.86 17.49 -10.16
CA ALA A 106 -10.32 17.49 -10.06
C ALA A 106 -10.88 16.43 -9.10
N GLN A 107 -10.14 15.34 -8.85
CA GLN A 107 -10.49 14.29 -7.88
C GLN A 107 -9.94 14.56 -6.47
N GLY A 108 -9.28 15.70 -6.26
CA GLY A 108 -8.69 16.08 -4.98
C GLY A 108 -7.36 15.39 -4.67
N TYR A 109 -6.75 14.69 -5.64
CA TYR A 109 -5.39 14.16 -5.47
C TYR A 109 -4.36 15.27 -5.59
N ALA A 110 -3.47 15.37 -4.60
CA ALA A 110 -2.31 16.24 -4.62
C ALA A 110 -1.04 15.40 -4.44
N ILE A 111 -0.06 15.61 -5.32
CA ILE A 111 1.27 15.00 -5.15
C ILE A 111 2.04 15.85 -4.14
N PRO A 112 2.77 15.25 -3.19
CA PRO A 112 3.65 16.01 -2.32
C PRO A 112 4.65 16.84 -3.13
N ASP A 113 4.70 18.14 -2.90
CA ASP A 113 5.62 19.05 -3.61
C ASP A 113 7.02 19.08 -2.98
N GLN A 114 7.13 18.61 -1.74
CA GLN A 114 8.34 18.64 -0.93
C GLN A 114 8.77 17.22 -0.56
N THR A 115 10.08 17.06 -0.35
CA THR A 115 10.66 15.80 0.11
C THR A 115 10.31 15.49 1.56
N GLU A 116 9.93 16.49 2.36
CA GLU A 116 9.41 16.28 3.72
C GLU A 116 7.93 16.66 3.74
N SER A 117 7.09 15.81 4.31
CA SER A 117 5.67 16.09 4.58
C SER A 117 5.40 15.86 6.06
N VAL A 118 4.76 16.83 6.71
CA VAL A 118 4.44 16.79 8.14
C VAL A 118 2.94 16.94 8.30
N VAL A 119 2.30 16.03 9.02
CA VAL A 119 0.86 16.05 9.32
C VAL A 119 0.68 15.91 10.83
N THR A 120 -0.11 16.82 11.43
CA THR A 120 -0.50 16.74 12.83
C THR A 120 -1.91 16.16 12.94
N ILE A 121 -2.06 15.13 13.76
CA ILE A 121 -3.30 14.40 13.96
C ILE A 121 -3.75 14.63 15.40
N ALA A 122 -4.91 15.27 15.59
CA ALA A 122 -5.44 15.49 16.93
C ALA A 122 -5.79 14.17 17.63
N ALA A 123 -5.65 14.11 18.96
CA ALA A 123 -5.80 12.87 19.74
C ALA A 123 -7.15 12.15 19.53
N ASN A 124 -8.21 12.92 19.28
CA ASN A 124 -9.59 12.45 19.12
C ASN A 124 -10.08 12.44 17.67
N ASP A 125 -9.22 12.75 16.69
CA ASP A 125 -9.62 12.81 15.29
C ASP A 125 -9.68 11.41 14.68
N ALA A 126 -10.87 10.87 14.47
CA ALA A 126 -11.00 9.55 13.86
C ALA A 126 -10.69 9.54 12.34
N HIS A 127 -10.73 10.70 11.67
CA HIS A 127 -10.62 10.79 10.21
C HIS A 127 -9.83 12.04 9.77
N PRO A 128 -8.52 12.10 10.09
CA PRO A 128 -7.68 13.25 9.76
C PRO A 128 -7.64 13.50 8.25
N ALA A 129 -8.21 14.62 7.82
CA ALA A 129 -8.37 14.97 6.41
C ALA A 129 -7.02 15.13 5.70
N ASP A 130 -6.04 15.77 6.37
CA ASP A 130 -4.71 16.00 5.82
C ASP A 130 -3.92 14.70 5.67
N LEU A 131 -4.05 13.77 6.63
CA LEU A 131 -3.45 12.44 6.52
C LEU A 131 -4.09 11.65 5.37
N LYS A 132 -5.41 11.72 5.24
CA LYS A 132 -6.12 11.09 4.13
C LYS A 132 -5.65 11.65 2.78
N ALA A 133 -5.53 12.97 2.66
CA ALA A 133 -5.06 13.62 1.44
C ALA A 133 -3.62 13.22 1.10
N LEU A 134 -2.74 13.18 2.11
CA LEU A 134 -1.37 12.69 1.95
C LEU A 134 -1.35 11.24 1.44
N ASN A 135 -2.08 10.34 2.10
CA ASN A 135 -2.12 8.92 1.73
C ASN A 135 -2.67 8.69 0.32
N GLN A 136 -3.70 9.43 -0.08
CA GLN A 136 -4.22 9.41 -1.44
C GLN A 136 -3.19 9.91 -2.46
N GLY A 137 -2.46 10.98 -2.14
CA GLY A 137 -1.35 11.49 -2.96
C GLY A 137 -0.23 10.47 -3.15
N LEU A 138 0.17 9.80 -2.06
CA LEU A 138 1.18 8.73 -2.08
C LEU A 138 0.72 7.53 -2.90
N GLU A 139 -0.51 7.07 -2.68
CA GLU A 139 -1.09 5.97 -3.44
C GLU A 139 -1.00 6.23 -4.94
N PHE A 140 -1.49 7.37 -5.39
CA PHE A 140 -1.42 7.74 -6.79
C PHE A 140 0.03 7.80 -7.28
N MET A 141 0.89 8.53 -6.57
CA MET A 141 2.28 8.77 -6.99
C MET A 141 3.02 7.46 -7.18
N TYR A 142 2.93 6.56 -6.21
CA TYR A 142 3.65 5.29 -6.26
C TYR A 142 3.00 4.25 -7.19
N GLN A 143 1.68 4.32 -7.42
CA GLN A 143 1.05 3.56 -8.51
C GLN A 143 1.57 4.01 -9.87
N LEU A 144 1.68 5.32 -10.11
CA LEU A 144 2.23 5.88 -11.33
C LEU A 144 3.71 5.48 -11.49
N LEU A 145 4.54 5.69 -10.47
CA LEU A 145 5.96 5.31 -10.52
C LEU A 145 6.13 3.81 -10.75
N THR A 146 5.24 2.96 -10.22
CA THR A 146 5.25 1.52 -10.49
C THR A 146 5.04 1.24 -11.99
N GLN A 147 4.10 1.93 -12.63
CA GLN A 147 3.88 1.81 -14.08
C GLN A 147 5.08 2.31 -14.89
N LEU A 148 5.62 3.48 -14.54
CA LEU A 148 6.76 4.07 -15.26
C LEU A 148 8.01 3.22 -15.15
N ARG A 149 8.31 2.69 -13.96
CA ARG A 149 9.52 1.90 -13.70
C ARG A 149 9.40 0.45 -14.16
N ALA A 150 8.19 -0.03 -14.47
CA ALA A 150 7.98 -1.32 -15.11
C ALA A 150 8.28 -1.31 -16.62
N HIS A 151 8.43 -0.13 -17.24
CA HIS A 151 8.81 0.00 -18.64
C HIS A 151 10.19 -0.61 -18.90
N ILE A 152 10.30 -1.41 -19.96
CA ILE A 152 11.53 -2.06 -20.37
C ILE A 152 12.04 -1.35 -21.63
N PRO A 153 13.13 -0.56 -21.53
CA PRO A 153 13.73 0.08 -22.69
C PRO A 153 14.27 -0.93 -23.70
N ASP A 154 14.28 -0.54 -24.97
CA ASP A 154 14.86 -1.36 -26.04
C ASP A 154 16.34 -1.65 -25.77
N GLY A 155 16.73 -2.93 -25.91
CA GLY A 155 18.10 -3.37 -25.67
C GLY A 155 18.53 -3.39 -24.20
N GLN A 156 17.61 -3.22 -23.24
CA GLN A 156 17.94 -3.33 -21.82
C GLN A 156 18.58 -4.69 -21.50
N GLN A 157 19.66 -4.65 -20.73
CA GLN A 157 20.32 -5.83 -20.18
C GLN A 157 20.31 -5.77 -18.65
N ASN A 158 20.08 -6.92 -18.04
CA ASN A 158 20.12 -7.07 -16.60
C ASN A 158 21.52 -7.50 -16.13
N GLN A 159 22.08 -6.75 -15.18
CA GLN A 159 23.37 -7.06 -14.55
C GLN A 159 23.21 -7.70 -13.16
N GLN A 160 21.99 -7.84 -12.64
CA GLN A 160 21.70 -8.36 -11.31
C GLN A 160 21.21 -9.80 -11.37
N ALA A 161 21.88 -10.72 -10.67
CA ALA A 161 21.42 -12.09 -10.56
C ALA A 161 20.02 -12.14 -9.92
N TRP A 162 19.12 -12.93 -10.52
CA TRP A 162 17.79 -13.14 -9.96
C TRP A 162 17.85 -13.99 -8.69
N PRO A 163 17.15 -13.60 -7.61
CA PRO A 163 17.00 -14.45 -6.43
C PRO A 163 16.37 -15.81 -6.80
N LEU A 164 16.81 -16.89 -6.14
CA LEU A 164 16.33 -18.24 -6.42
C LEU A 164 14.80 -18.35 -6.33
N ALA A 165 14.19 -17.71 -5.34
CA ALA A 165 12.75 -17.67 -5.17
C ALA A 165 12.02 -17.07 -6.38
N LEU A 166 12.57 -15.99 -6.97
CA LEU A 166 12.00 -15.38 -8.17
C LEU A 166 12.11 -16.35 -9.35
N GLN A 167 13.27 -16.97 -9.55
CA GLN A 167 13.47 -17.95 -10.63
C GLN A 167 12.49 -19.12 -10.53
N GLN A 168 12.35 -19.70 -9.33
CA GLN A 168 11.43 -20.81 -9.07
C GLN A 168 9.97 -20.41 -9.34
N SER A 169 9.56 -19.21 -8.90
CA SER A 169 8.20 -18.70 -9.14
C SER A 169 7.91 -18.54 -10.64
N GLN A 170 8.89 -18.09 -11.43
CA GLN A 170 8.73 -17.89 -12.87
C GLN A 170 8.73 -19.20 -13.66
N LEU A 171 9.52 -20.19 -13.24
CA LEU A 171 9.46 -21.54 -13.80
C LEU A 171 8.10 -22.20 -13.50
N HIS A 172 7.62 -22.06 -12.26
CA HIS A 172 6.30 -22.55 -11.89
C HIS A 172 5.20 -21.91 -12.73
N ALA A 173 5.18 -20.57 -12.83
CA ALA A 173 4.23 -19.84 -13.66
C ALA A 173 4.27 -20.27 -15.14
N CYS A 174 5.48 -20.50 -15.68
CA CYS A 174 5.65 -21.00 -17.04
C CYS A 174 4.99 -22.37 -17.25
N ARG A 175 5.24 -23.31 -16.35
CA ARG A 175 4.68 -24.67 -16.41
C ARG A 175 3.16 -24.72 -16.24
N GLN A 176 2.57 -23.70 -15.64
CA GLN A 176 1.12 -23.60 -15.49
C GLN A 176 0.44 -22.96 -16.72
N GLY A 177 1.07 -21.94 -17.31
CA GLY A 177 0.45 -21.14 -18.37
C GLY A 177 0.68 -21.62 -19.80
N TRP A 178 1.66 -22.51 -20.03
CA TRP A 178 2.14 -22.81 -21.38
C TRP A 178 2.38 -24.31 -21.62
N GLN A 179 2.48 -24.67 -22.89
CA GLN A 179 2.82 -26.01 -23.39
C GLN A 179 3.90 -25.96 -24.47
N ALA A 180 4.69 -27.03 -24.57
CA ALA A 180 5.73 -27.24 -25.57
C ALA A 180 6.09 -28.74 -25.63
N THR A 181 6.79 -29.17 -26.68
CA THR A 181 7.28 -30.56 -26.82
C THR A 181 8.22 -30.95 -25.67
N ASP A 182 9.16 -30.08 -25.31
CA ASP A 182 9.95 -30.18 -24.08
C ASP A 182 9.68 -28.95 -23.20
N LEU A 183 8.66 -29.08 -22.35
CA LEU A 183 8.23 -27.99 -21.46
C LEU A 183 9.33 -27.57 -20.47
N THR A 184 10.20 -28.48 -20.04
CA THR A 184 11.25 -28.15 -19.06
C THR A 184 12.29 -27.26 -19.69
N SER A 185 12.82 -27.65 -20.86
CA SER A 185 13.81 -26.85 -21.59
C SER A 185 13.22 -25.54 -22.08
N ALA A 186 11.98 -25.54 -22.58
CA ALA A 186 11.30 -24.33 -23.03
C ALA A 186 11.08 -23.30 -21.90
N CYS A 187 10.66 -23.76 -20.71
CA CYS A 187 10.53 -22.88 -19.56
C CYS A 187 11.87 -22.37 -19.03
N GLN A 188 12.93 -23.18 -19.12
CA GLN A 188 14.29 -22.73 -18.77
C GLN A 188 14.79 -21.66 -19.74
N CYS A 189 14.58 -21.85 -21.05
CA CYS A 189 14.85 -20.84 -22.08
C CYS A 189 14.14 -19.52 -21.75
N ARG A 190 12.84 -19.56 -21.43
CA ARG A 190 12.08 -18.36 -21.04
C ARG A 190 12.68 -17.67 -19.82
N LEU A 191 13.04 -18.43 -18.78
CA LEU A 191 13.67 -17.89 -17.58
C LEU A 191 15.01 -17.19 -17.90
N GLN A 192 15.84 -17.79 -18.75
CA GLN A 192 17.12 -17.22 -19.15
C GLN A 192 16.95 -15.89 -19.89
N HIS A 193 16.05 -15.83 -20.87
CA HIS A 193 15.81 -14.58 -21.60
C HIS A 193 15.23 -13.47 -20.71
N LEU A 194 14.26 -13.80 -19.84
CA LEU A 194 13.69 -12.81 -18.93
C LEU A 194 14.73 -12.31 -17.92
N SER A 195 15.51 -13.23 -17.33
CA SER A 195 16.52 -12.86 -16.33
C SER A 195 17.74 -12.15 -16.94
N ALA A 196 18.03 -12.35 -18.22
CA ALA A 196 19.03 -11.56 -18.95
C ALA A 196 18.56 -10.13 -19.28
N SER A 197 17.25 -9.88 -19.34
CA SER A 197 16.69 -8.61 -19.82
C SER A 197 16.16 -7.72 -18.70
N ILE A 198 15.57 -8.30 -17.64
CA ILE A 198 14.78 -7.57 -16.64
C ILE A 198 15.41 -7.72 -15.26
N PRO A 199 15.78 -6.63 -14.55
CA PRO A 199 16.24 -6.71 -13.17
C PRO A 199 15.18 -7.24 -12.19
N PRO A 200 15.58 -7.87 -11.07
CA PRO A 200 14.64 -8.45 -10.10
C PRO A 200 13.59 -7.45 -9.58
N ARG A 201 14.00 -6.21 -9.29
CA ARG A 201 13.09 -5.17 -8.78
C ARG A 201 12.06 -4.79 -9.82
N GLN A 202 12.47 -4.64 -11.08
CA GLN A 202 11.57 -4.32 -12.18
C GLN A 202 10.60 -5.48 -12.45
N MET A 203 11.08 -6.72 -12.40
CA MET A 203 10.21 -7.90 -12.53
C MET A 203 9.16 -7.94 -11.40
N ALA A 204 9.49 -7.53 -10.18
CA ALA A 204 8.50 -7.42 -9.10
C ALA A 204 7.40 -6.39 -9.41
N LEU A 205 7.73 -5.26 -10.06
CA LEU A 205 6.74 -4.27 -10.52
C LEU A 205 5.83 -4.87 -11.59
N ILE A 206 6.41 -5.58 -12.56
CA ILE A 206 5.66 -6.26 -13.63
C ILE A 206 4.69 -7.29 -13.05
N ILE A 207 5.15 -8.15 -12.14
CA ILE A 207 4.32 -9.17 -11.49
C ILE A 207 3.16 -8.51 -10.71
N TYR A 208 3.41 -7.38 -10.04
CA TYR A 208 2.36 -6.63 -9.36
C TYR A 208 1.33 -6.10 -10.36
N LEU A 209 1.78 -5.43 -11.43
CA LEU A 209 0.90 -4.87 -12.46
C LEU A 209 0.09 -5.95 -13.19
N GLN A 210 0.62 -7.15 -13.39
CA GLN A 210 -0.12 -8.27 -14.00
C GLN A 210 -1.34 -8.70 -13.19
N LYS A 211 -1.36 -8.43 -11.87
CA LYS A 211 -2.49 -8.70 -10.98
C LYS A 211 -3.50 -7.56 -10.95
N GLN A 212 -3.16 -6.41 -11.52
CA GLN A 212 -3.99 -5.21 -11.51
C GLN A 212 -4.80 -5.12 -12.81
N PRO A 213 -6.14 -5.22 -12.77
CA PRO A 213 -6.97 -5.23 -13.98
C PRO A 213 -6.80 -3.96 -14.83
N TYR A 214 -6.59 -2.81 -14.19
CA TYR A 214 -6.43 -1.52 -14.87
C TYR A 214 -5.04 -1.27 -15.47
N ALA A 215 -4.00 -1.97 -14.99
CA ALA A 215 -2.65 -1.83 -15.54
C ALA A 215 -2.54 -2.39 -16.96
N THR A 216 -3.29 -3.45 -17.26
CA THR A 216 -3.37 -4.03 -18.61
C THR A 216 -4.07 -3.07 -19.58
N ALA A 217 -5.13 -2.38 -19.13
CA ALA A 217 -5.89 -1.45 -19.97
C ALA A 217 -5.14 -0.14 -20.29
N THR A 218 -4.22 0.29 -19.43
CA THR A 218 -3.45 1.53 -19.58
C THR A 218 -2.19 1.36 -20.44
N GLY A 219 -1.87 0.15 -20.88
CA GLY A 219 -0.67 -0.14 -21.66
C GLY A 219 0.63 -0.15 -20.84
N ALA A 220 0.55 -0.12 -19.49
CA ALA A 220 1.71 -0.09 -18.60
C ALA A 220 2.64 -1.31 -18.77
N LEU A 221 2.10 -2.43 -19.26
CA LEU A 221 2.83 -3.67 -19.53
C LEU A 221 3.13 -3.89 -21.02
N SER A 222 2.94 -2.89 -21.88
CA SER A 222 3.11 -3.03 -23.34
C SER A 222 4.48 -3.56 -23.74
N THR A 223 5.57 -2.93 -23.26
CA THR A 223 6.94 -3.37 -23.55
C THR A 223 7.24 -4.77 -23.01
N PHE A 224 6.72 -5.10 -21.83
CA PHE A 224 6.84 -6.44 -21.28
C PHE A 224 6.09 -7.47 -22.11
N ASN A 225 4.87 -7.16 -22.57
CA ASN A 225 4.09 -8.06 -23.40
C ASN A 225 4.77 -8.33 -24.75
N THR A 226 5.33 -7.30 -25.38
CA THR A 226 6.12 -7.43 -26.62
C THR A 226 7.35 -8.32 -26.40
N LEU A 227 8.14 -8.05 -25.36
CA LEU A 227 9.30 -8.87 -25.02
C LEU A 227 8.88 -10.32 -24.72
N GLN A 228 7.83 -10.51 -23.92
CA GLN A 228 7.33 -11.83 -23.57
C GLN A 228 6.89 -12.60 -24.82
N GLN A 229 6.17 -11.99 -25.75
CA GLN A 229 5.76 -12.65 -26.99
C GLN A 229 6.96 -13.10 -27.82
N SER A 230 7.98 -12.24 -27.95
CA SER A 230 9.22 -12.60 -28.63
C SER A 230 9.93 -13.80 -27.98
N ILE A 231 10.00 -13.82 -26.64
CA ILE A 231 10.62 -14.92 -25.88
C ILE A 231 9.80 -16.21 -25.99
N LEU A 232 8.47 -16.13 -25.90
CA LEU A 232 7.60 -17.30 -26.04
C LEU A 232 7.80 -17.96 -27.41
N HIS A 233 7.88 -17.14 -28.46
CA HIS A 233 8.17 -17.62 -29.81
C HIS A 233 9.55 -18.28 -29.90
N SER A 234 10.61 -17.63 -29.40
CA SER A 234 11.98 -18.18 -29.47
C SER A 234 12.14 -19.46 -28.65
N CYS A 235 11.42 -19.60 -27.55
CA CYS A 235 11.44 -20.78 -26.69
C CYS A 235 10.37 -21.83 -27.05
N GLN A 236 9.67 -21.67 -28.18
CA GLN A 236 8.65 -22.62 -28.66
C GLN A 236 7.51 -22.89 -27.65
N LEU A 237 7.15 -21.88 -26.84
CA LEU A 237 6.06 -21.97 -25.88
C LEU A 237 4.75 -21.51 -26.53
N GLN A 238 3.70 -22.33 -26.39
CA GLN A 238 2.35 -22.02 -26.87
C GLN A 238 1.37 -21.95 -25.70
N PRO A 239 0.31 -21.13 -25.78
CA PRO A 239 -0.74 -21.13 -24.78
C PRO A 239 -1.29 -22.55 -24.61
N ARG A 240 -1.62 -22.93 -23.38
CA ARG A 240 -2.40 -24.14 -23.13
C ARG A 240 -3.82 -24.02 -23.64
#